data_AF-A0A1Y0N4K5-F1
#
_entry.id   AF-A0A1Y0N4K5-F1
#
_cell.length_a   1.000
_cell.length_b   1.000
_cell.length_c   1.000
_cell.angle_alpha   90.00
_cell.angle_beta   90.00
_cell.angle_gamma   90.00
#
_symmetry.space_group_name_H-M   'P 1'
#
loop_
_entity.id
_entity.type
_entity.pdbx_description
1 polymer ?
#
loop_
_entity_poly.entity_id
_entity_poly.type
_entity_poly.pdbx_seq_one_letter_code
_entity_poly.pdbx_strand_id
1 'polypeptide(L)'
;MLKGVSIIGVVAVLVGCAQNPPEPANTSLNPLVDYRQTGQVVRTDAGKTERSAAVLAAFREKYPCPATGKSFGSCPGWAIDHVIPLACGGADAVYNLQWLPNAIKSAKGPDSKDHFERKIYGGQGASKGCP
;
A
#
# COMPACT_ATOMS: atom_id res chain seq x y z
N MET A 1 47.31 63.97 2.06
CA MET A 1 48.35 62.94 1.81
C MET A 1 47.65 61.62 1.58
N LEU A 2 47.94 60.96 0.43
CA LEU A 2 47.91 59.51 0.12
C LEU A 2 46.80 58.64 0.77
N LYS A 3 46.01 57.80 0.09
CA LYS A 3 46.16 57.05 -1.17
C LYS A 3 44.78 56.43 -1.48
N GLY A 4 44.42 56.32 -2.76
CA GLY A 4 43.34 55.44 -3.16
C GLY A 4 43.71 53.96 -2.98
N VAL A 5 42.71 53.12 -2.76
CA VAL A 5 42.73 51.71 -3.17
C VAL A 5 41.34 51.36 -3.68
N SER A 6 41.36 50.78 -4.87
CA SER A 6 40.26 50.31 -5.69
C SER A 6 40.05 48.80 -5.44
N ILE A 7 38.98 48.26 -6.03
CA ILE A 7 38.72 46.83 -6.30
C ILE A 7 38.39 46.04 -5.00
N ILE A 8 37.36 45.19 -4.86
CA ILE A 8 36.80 44.16 -5.75
C ILE A 8 35.35 43.91 -5.33
N GLY A 9 34.44 43.91 -6.31
CA GLY A 9 33.10 43.38 -6.13
C GLY A 9 33.16 41.88 -5.86
N VAL A 10 32.69 41.46 -4.68
CA VAL A 10 32.45 40.06 -4.40
C VAL A 10 31.00 39.78 -4.75
N VAL A 11 30.74 39.50 -6.03
CA VAL A 11 29.55 38.74 -6.41
C VAL A 11 29.83 37.33 -5.93
N ALA A 12 29.29 36.97 -4.77
CA ALA A 12 29.28 35.59 -4.31
C ALA A 12 28.36 34.81 -5.26
N VAL A 13 28.95 34.22 -6.30
CA VAL A 13 28.26 33.19 -7.08
C VAL A 13 28.10 32.00 -6.14
N LEU A 14 26.92 31.88 -5.53
CA LEU A 14 26.48 30.67 -4.86
C LEU A 14 26.36 29.60 -5.94
N VAL A 15 27.47 28.92 -6.24
CA VAL A 15 27.45 27.66 -6.95
C VAL A 15 26.67 26.70 -6.06
N GLY A 16 25.42 26.46 -6.44
CA GLY A 16 24.55 25.54 -5.73
C GLY A 16 25.13 24.14 -5.75
N CYS A 17 25.33 23.57 -4.57
CA CYS A 17 25.25 22.13 -4.41
C CYS A 17 23.77 21.79 -4.27
N ALA A 18 23.03 21.79 -5.38
CA ALA A 18 21.81 21.01 -5.45
C ALA A 18 22.26 19.55 -5.42
N GLN A 19 22.37 18.98 -4.22
CA GLN A 19 22.51 17.54 -4.07
C GLN A 19 21.23 16.95 -4.64
N ASN A 20 21.31 16.30 -5.80
CA ASN A 20 20.23 15.45 -6.27
C ASN A 20 19.90 14.49 -5.11
N PRO A 21 18.61 14.30 -4.75
CA PRO A 21 18.27 13.30 -3.75
C PRO A 21 18.90 11.97 -4.21
N PRO A 22 19.50 11.19 -3.30
CA PRO A 22 20.08 9.91 -3.67
C PRO A 22 19.00 9.12 -4.41
N GLU A 23 19.31 8.68 -5.62
CA GLU A 23 18.44 7.77 -6.36
C GLU A 23 18.03 6.63 -5.42
N PRO A 24 16.75 6.26 -5.36
CA PRO A 24 16.34 5.16 -4.49
C PRO A 24 17.16 3.95 -4.91
N ALA A 25 17.99 3.45 -3.97
CA ALA A 25 18.79 2.27 -4.18
C ALA A 25 17.88 1.20 -4.79
N ASN A 26 18.19 0.77 -6.01
CA ASN A 26 17.48 -0.30 -6.71
C ASN A 26 17.61 -1.58 -5.88
N THR A 27 16.72 -1.70 -4.90
CA THR A 27 16.64 -2.82 -4.00
C THR A 27 15.71 -3.79 -4.70
N SER A 28 16.25 -4.56 -5.63
CA SER A 28 15.49 -5.61 -6.31
C SER A 28 14.90 -6.53 -5.24
N LEU A 29 13.58 -6.52 -5.12
CA LEU A 29 12.86 -7.47 -4.28
C LEU A 29 13.14 -8.90 -4.78
N ASN A 30 13.14 -9.88 -3.88
CA ASN A 30 13.30 -11.28 -4.24
C ASN A 30 12.03 -11.76 -4.98
N PRO A 31 12.12 -12.21 -6.24
CA PRO A 31 10.93 -12.58 -7.02
C PRO A 31 10.25 -13.87 -6.52
N LEU A 32 10.90 -14.65 -5.65
CA LEU A 32 10.34 -15.87 -5.06
C LEU A 32 9.60 -15.62 -3.74
N VAL A 33 9.61 -14.37 -3.23
CA VAL A 33 8.97 -14.01 -1.97
C VAL A 33 7.66 -13.26 -2.27
N ASP A 34 6.55 -13.78 -1.74
CA ASP A 34 5.28 -13.07 -1.78
C ASP A 34 5.16 -12.09 -0.61
N TYR A 35 5.58 -10.85 -0.85
CA TYR A 35 5.52 -9.77 0.14
C TYR A 35 4.11 -9.42 0.62
N ARG A 36 3.06 -9.94 -0.04
CA ARG A 36 1.67 -9.79 0.42
C ARG A 36 1.36 -10.64 1.65
N GLN A 37 2.20 -11.63 1.97
CA GLN A 37 2.07 -12.45 3.17
C GLN A 37 3.04 -11.98 4.25
N THR A 38 2.53 -11.76 5.46
CA THR A 38 3.34 -11.52 6.66
C THR A 38 3.37 -12.73 7.58
N GLY A 39 2.43 -13.66 7.43
CA GLY A 39 2.26 -14.82 8.32
C GLY A 39 1.75 -14.47 9.71
N GLN A 40 1.46 -13.18 9.97
CA GLN A 40 0.92 -12.70 11.25
C GLN A 40 -0.49 -12.15 11.04
N VAL A 41 -1.42 -12.58 11.89
CA VAL A 41 -2.76 -12.00 11.95
C VAL A 41 -2.83 -11.03 13.10
N VAL A 42 -2.92 -9.74 12.78
CA VAL A 42 -3.11 -8.68 13.78
C VAL A 42 -4.60 -8.58 14.13
N ARG A 43 -4.90 -8.62 15.43
CA ARG A 43 -6.26 -8.57 15.97
C ARG A 43 -6.38 -7.41 16.94
N THR A 44 -7.56 -6.79 16.98
CA THR A 44 -7.94 -5.85 18.05
C THR A 44 -8.20 -6.61 19.35
N ASP A 45 -8.29 -5.89 20.47
CA ASP A 45 -8.64 -6.46 21.78
C ASP A 45 -9.98 -7.23 21.78
N ALA A 46 -10.90 -6.84 20.87
CA ALA A 46 -12.18 -7.52 20.65
C ALA A 46 -12.08 -8.75 19.73
N GLY A 47 -10.86 -9.16 19.33
CA GLY A 47 -10.59 -10.34 18.50
C GLY A 47 -10.86 -10.17 17.00
N LYS A 48 -11.20 -8.95 16.54
CA LYS A 48 -11.44 -8.66 15.11
C LYS A 48 -10.12 -8.42 14.40
N THR A 49 -10.01 -8.82 13.13
CA THR A 49 -8.84 -8.48 12.32
C THR A 49 -8.71 -6.98 12.13
N GLU A 50 -7.55 -6.44 12.47
CA GLU A 50 -7.27 -5.01 12.41
C GLU A 50 -7.19 -4.53 10.96
N ARG A 51 -7.61 -3.29 10.70
CA ARG A 51 -7.56 -2.63 9.39
C ARG A 51 -7.21 -1.16 9.57
N SER A 52 -6.27 -0.68 8.78
CA SER A 52 -5.77 0.68 8.82
C SER A 52 -6.55 1.58 7.86
N ALA A 53 -7.23 2.58 8.42
CA ALA A 53 -7.87 3.63 7.63
C ALA A 53 -6.86 4.41 6.77
N ALA A 54 -5.63 4.57 7.27
CA ALA A 54 -4.55 5.22 6.53
C ALA A 54 -4.13 4.42 5.29
N VAL A 55 -4.06 3.09 5.40
CA VAL A 55 -3.77 2.20 4.26
C VAL A 55 -4.88 2.28 3.21
N LEU A 56 -6.14 2.27 3.63
CA LEU A 56 -7.28 2.45 2.72
C LEU A 56 -7.25 3.82 2.02
N ALA A 57 -6.95 4.90 2.75
CA ALA A 57 -6.84 6.23 2.18
C ALA A 57 -5.71 6.31 1.14
N ALA A 58 -4.52 5.81 1.47
CA ALA A 58 -3.37 5.78 0.58
C ALA A 58 -3.63 4.94 -0.68
N PHE A 59 -4.32 3.79 -0.54
CA PHE A 59 -4.73 2.98 -1.68
C PHE A 59 -5.67 3.74 -2.61
N ARG A 60 -6.67 4.45 -2.07
CA ARG A 60 -7.65 5.19 -2.87
C ARG A 60 -7.09 6.45 -3.52
N GLU A 61 -6.09 7.07 -2.91
CA GLU A 61 -5.34 8.17 -3.50
C GLU A 61 -4.57 7.69 -4.73
N LYS A 62 -3.87 6.56 -4.62
CA LYS A 62 -3.11 5.96 -5.72
C LYS A 62 -3.99 5.33 -6.80
N TYR A 63 -5.09 4.71 -6.38
CA TYR A 63 -6.02 3.99 -7.23
C TYR A 63 -7.46 4.44 -6.94
N PRO A 64 -7.93 5.52 -7.59
CA PRO A 64 -9.29 6.05 -7.36
C PRO A 64 -10.39 5.04 -7.66
N CYS A 65 -11.58 5.28 -7.11
CA CYS A 65 -12.75 4.42 -7.30
C CYS A 65 -13.05 4.18 -8.80
N PRO A 66 -13.16 2.94 -9.28
CA PRO A 66 -13.43 2.65 -10.69
C PRO A 66 -14.77 3.20 -11.20
N ALA A 67 -15.78 3.31 -10.33
CA ALA A 67 -17.11 3.78 -10.70
C ALA A 67 -17.24 5.31 -10.75
N THR A 68 -16.41 6.05 -10.01
CA THR A 68 -16.58 7.51 -9.83
C THR A 68 -15.34 8.33 -10.13
N GLY A 69 -14.17 7.69 -10.27
CA GLY A 69 -12.87 8.35 -10.40
C GLY A 69 -12.39 9.08 -9.14
N LYS A 70 -13.11 8.98 -8.01
CA LYS A 70 -12.80 9.72 -6.78
C LYS A 70 -11.95 8.90 -5.82
N SER A 71 -11.01 9.56 -5.15
CA SER A 71 -10.22 8.98 -4.05
C SER A 71 -11.00 8.93 -2.72
N PHE A 72 -12.18 9.55 -2.63
CA PHE A 72 -13.01 9.62 -1.43
C PHE A 72 -14.48 9.29 -1.70
N GLY A 73 -15.26 9.08 -0.63
CA GLY A 73 -16.68 8.74 -0.72
C GLY A 73 -16.96 7.25 -1.01
N SER A 74 -18.21 6.94 -1.36
CA SER A 74 -18.61 5.58 -1.72
C SER A 74 -18.07 5.18 -3.11
N CYS A 75 -17.92 3.88 -3.33
CA CYS A 75 -17.62 3.31 -4.65
C CYS A 75 -18.71 2.28 -5.00
N PRO A 76 -19.82 2.71 -5.64
CA PRO A 76 -20.96 1.83 -5.89
C PRO A 76 -20.57 0.60 -6.72
N GLY A 77 -20.92 -0.60 -6.23
CA GLY A 77 -20.64 -1.87 -6.91
C GLY A 77 -19.23 -2.46 -6.68
N TRP A 78 -18.36 -1.75 -5.95
CA TRP A 78 -16.98 -2.16 -5.72
C TRP A 78 -16.64 -2.20 -4.22
N ALA A 79 -15.78 -3.13 -3.85
CA ALA A 79 -15.17 -3.22 -2.54
C ALA A 79 -13.65 -3.07 -2.65
N ILE A 80 -13.03 -2.50 -1.61
CA ILE A 80 -11.58 -2.66 -1.41
C ILE A 80 -11.39 -4.00 -0.72
N ASP A 81 -10.61 -4.85 -1.35
CA ASP A 81 -10.37 -6.23 -0.95
C ASP A 81 -8.88 -6.47 -0.72
N HIS A 82 -8.56 -7.24 0.31
CA HIS A 82 -7.21 -7.76 0.48
C HIS A 82 -7.03 -8.97 -0.41
N VAL A 83 -6.06 -8.93 -1.34
CA VAL A 83 -5.79 -10.02 -2.29
C VAL A 83 -5.53 -11.32 -1.53
N ILE A 84 -4.62 -11.25 -0.55
CA ILE A 84 -4.44 -12.28 0.47
C ILE A 84 -5.21 -11.86 1.73
N PRO A 85 -6.12 -12.70 2.25
CA PRO A 85 -6.97 -12.32 3.37
C PRO A 85 -6.15 -12.05 4.63
N LEU A 86 -6.46 -10.96 5.33
CA LEU A 86 -5.82 -10.64 6.61
C LEU A 86 -6.00 -11.75 7.66
N ALA A 87 -7.14 -12.43 7.65
CA ALA A 87 -7.41 -13.57 8.54
C ALA A 87 -6.48 -14.77 8.31
N CYS A 88 -5.78 -14.79 7.18
CA CYS A 88 -4.87 -15.85 6.74
C CYS A 88 -3.42 -15.36 6.61
N GLY A 89 -3.06 -14.30 7.34
CA GLY A 89 -1.69 -13.78 7.40
C GLY A 89 -1.32 -12.84 6.25
N GLY A 90 -2.30 -12.31 5.51
CA GLY A 90 -2.08 -11.24 4.54
C GLY A 90 -1.67 -9.92 5.21
N ALA A 91 -0.83 -9.14 4.53
CA ALA A 91 -0.42 -7.81 4.97
C ALA A 91 -1.58 -6.81 4.85
N ASP A 92 -1.77 -5.95 5.86
CA ASP A 92 -2.61 -4.76 5.71
C ASP A 92 -1.80 -3.62 5.08
N ALA A 93 -1.62 -3.71 3.77
CA ALA A 93 -0.75 -2.81 3.02
C ALA A 93 -1.33 -2.50 1.63
N VAL A 94 -0.98 -1.33 1.07
CA VAL A 94 -1.46 -0.87 -0.24
C VAL A 94 -1.18 -1.91 -1.35
N TYR A 95 -0.03 -2.59 -1.29
CA TYR A 95 0.34 -3.61 -2.29
C TYR A 95 -0.46 -4.92 -2.18
N ASN A 96 -1.19 -5.14 -1.09
CA ASN A 96 -2.09 -6.28 -0.90
C ASN A 96 -3.56 -5.87 -1.05
N LEU A 97 -3.86 -4.63 -1.45
CA LEU A 97 -5.21 -4.16 -1.72
C LEU A 97 -5.54 -4.17 -3.20
N GLN A 98 -6.81 -4.41 -3.52
CA GLN A 98 -7.37 -4.29 -4.86
C GLN A 98 -8.80 -3.77 -4.82
N TRP A 99 -9.23 -3.10 -5.89
CA TRP A 99 -10.66 -2.92 -6.15
C TRP A 99 -11.23 -4.22 -6.71
N LEU A 100 -12.32 -4.69 -6.12
CA LEU A 100 -12.98 -5.93 -6.56
C LEU A 100 -14.49 -5.68 -6.71
N PRO A 101 -15.12 -6.08 -7.83
CA PRO A 101 -16.57 -6.00 -7.96
C PRO A 101 -17.25 -6.82 -6.88
N ASN A 102 -18.31 -6.27 -6.29
CA ASN A 102 -19.09 -6.98 -5.26
C ASN A 102 -19.66 -8.31 -5.78
N ALA A 103 -19.97 -8.37 -7.08
CA ALA A 103 -20.45 -9.58 -7.76
C ALA A 103 -19.39 -10.71 -7.85
N ILE A 104 -18.09 -10.40 -7.71
CA ILE A 104 -17.02 -11.39 -7.66
C ILE A 104 -16.66 -11.69 -6.21
N LYS A 105 -16.54 -10.63 -5.38
CA LYS A 105 -16.10 -10.77 -3.99
C LYS A 105 -17.00 -11.71 -3.20
N SER A 106 -18.30 -11.40 -3.17
CA SER A 106 -19.27 -11.96 -2.23
C SER A 106 -20.50 -12.53 -2.95
N ALA A 107 -20.32 -13.07 -4.15
CA ALA A 107 -21.39 -13.82 -4.82
C ALA A 107 -21.77 -15.07 -4.02
N LYS A 108 -23.02 -15.51 -4.16
CA LYS A 108 -23.53 -16.71 -3.47
C LYS A 108 -22.91 -18.02 -3.95
N GLY A 109 -22.27 -18.02 -5.12
CA GLY A 109 -21.67 -19.21 -5.72
C GLY A 109 -20.35 -19.64 -5.08
N PRO A 110 -19.92 -20.89 -5.29
CA PRO A 110 -18.66 -21.42 -4.77
C PRO A 110 -17.42 -20.75 -5.39
N ASP A 111 -17.60 -20.05 -6.50
CA ASP A 111 -16.54 -19.37 -7.24
C ASP A 111 -16.38 -17.90 -6.82
N SER A 112 -17.16 -17.44 -5.83
CA SER A 112 -16.89 -16.13 -5.23
C SER A 112 -15.52 -16.14 -4.58
N LYS A 113 -14.87 -14.97 -4.57
CA LYS A 113 -13.55 -14.84 -3.98
C LYS A 113 -13.57 -15.34 -2.55
N ASP A 114 -14.51 -14.87 -1.73
CA ASP A 114 -14.64 -15.27 -0.31
C ASP A 114 -14.65 -16.81 -0.10
N HIS A 115 -15.20 -17.59 -1.04
CA HIS A 115 -15.16 -19.06 -1.01
C HIS A 115 -13.83 -19.63 -1.51
N PHE A 116 -13.27 -19.07 -2.58
CA PHE A 116 -11.98 -19.44 -3.13
C PHE A 116 -10.84 -19.25 -2.13
N GLU A 117 -10.83 -18.16 -1.35
CA GLU A 117 -9.76 -17.87 -0.37
C GLU A 117 -9.67 -18.95 0.72
N ARG A 118 -10.80 -19.53 1.14
CA ARG A 118 -10.80 -20.65 2.11
C ARG A 118 -10.16 -21.91 1.54
N LYS A 119 -10.24 -22.13 0.23
CA LYS A 119 -9.59 -23.30 -0.41
C LYS A 119 -8.10 -23.10 -0.59
N ILE A 120 -7.67 -21.88 -0.94
CA ILE A 120 -6.26 -21.60 -1.24
C ILE A 120 -5.46 -21.25 0.01
N TYR A 121 -6.01 -20.40 0.87
CA TYR A 121 -5.32 -19.87 2.04
C TYR A 121 -5.77 -20.53 3.36
N GLY A 122 -6.99 -21.09 3.38
CA GLY A 122 -7.51 -21.86 4.53
C GLY A 122 -6.78 -23.20 4.72
N GLY A 123 -6.37 -23.49 5.95
CA GLY A 123 -5.88 -24.81 6.34
C GLY A 123 -4.39 -25.11 6.08
N GLN A 124 -3.62 -24.23 5.43
CA GLN A 124 -2.19 -24.47 5.16
C GLN A 124 -1.25 -24.03 6.29
N GLY A 125 -1.75 -23.89 7.53
CA GLY A 125 -0.95 -23.40 8.66
C GLY A 125 -0.51 -21.93 8.54
N ALA A 126 -1.01 -21.20 7.53
CA ALA A 126 -0.67 -19.80 7.27
C ALA A 126 -0.98 -18.86 8.46
N SER A 127 -1.97 -19.21 9.29
CA SER A 127 -2.16 -18.65 10.64
C SER A 127 -3.30 -19.35 11.40
N LYS A 128 -3.19 -19.44 12.73
CA LYS A 128 -4.30 -19.89 13.61
C LYS A 128 -5.50 -18.94 13.45
N GLY A 129 -6.65 -19.45 13.00
CA GLY A 129 -7.87 -18.66 12.82
C GLY A 129 -8.11 -18.10 11.41
N CYS A 130 -7.43 -18.63 10.39
CA CYS A 130 -7.88 -18.53 9.01
C CYS A 130 -9.10 -19.47 8.84
N PRO A 131 -10.27 -18.95 8.39
CA PRO A 131 -11.49 -19.73 8.27
C PRO A 131 -11.45 -20.80 7.18
#